data_AF-A0A1R3UWV0-F1
#
_entry.id   AF-A0A1R3UWV0-F1
#
_cell.length_a   1.000
_cell.length_b   1.000
_cell.length_c   1.000
_cell.angle_alpha   90.00
_cell.angle_beta   90.00
_cell.angle_gamma   90.00
#
_symmetry.space_group_name_H-M   'P 1'
#
loop_
_entity.id
_entity.type
_entity.pdbx_description
1 polymer ?
#
loop_
_entity_poly.entity_id
_entity_poly.type
_entity_poly.pdbx_seq_one_letter_code
_entity_poly.pdbx_strand_id
1 'polypeptide(L)'
;MGPVVPARLLGETVEISLACQHTEDGPAWVIWEQDGPAGDRVSWQSGDDLDAALDRFVADQLLPTGRRSITRVESDEPWLHPDHPYRWTVNITPKHD
;
A
#
# COMPACT_ATOMS: atom_id res chain seq x y z
N MET A 1 12.68 -17.27 -14.24
CA MET A 1 11.64 -16.26 -13.99
C MET A 1 12.11 -15.46 -12.79
N GLY A 2 12.68 -14.27 -13.03
CA GLY A 2 13.04 -13.36 -11.94
C GLY A 2 11.80 -12.65 -11.42
N PRO A 3 11.80 -12.18 -10.17
CA PRO A 3 10.68 -11.40 -9.65
C PRO A 3 10.47 -10.15 -10.52
N VAL A 4 9.23 -9.95 -10.95
CA VAL A 4 8.77 -8.69 -11.52
C VAL A 4 8.84 -7.69 -10.38
N VAL A 5 9.79 -6.76 -10.44
CA VAL A 5 9.87 -5.62 -9.52
C VAL A 5 8.87 -4.57 -10.05
N PRO A 6 7.70 -4.35 -9.42
CA PRO A 6 6.81 -3.28 -9.83
C PRO A 6 7.40 -1.94 -9.36
N ALA A 7 7.15 -0.88 -10.14
CA ALA A 7 7.63 0.49 -9.91
C ALA A 7 9.16 0.68 -9.76
N ARG A 8 9.84 0.75 -10.90
CA ARG A 8 11.08 1.51 -11.18
C ARG A 8 11.81 2.09 -9.94
N LEU A 9 12.76 1.31 -9.43
CA LEU A 9 13.87 1.76 -8.59
C LEU A 9 14.85 2.63 -9.40
N LEU A 10 14.61 3.93 -9.50
CA LEU A 10 15.59 4.91 -10.01
C LEU A 10 15.47 6.25 -9.27
N GLY A 11 15.73 6.30 -7.96
CA GLY A 11 15.88 7.56 -7.20
C GLY A 11 14.68 8.53 -7.19
N GLU A 12 13.57 8.15 -7.80
CA GLU A 12 12.33 8.90 -7.87
C GLU A 12 11.39 8.38 -6.78
N THR A 13 10.70 9.31 -6.11
CA THR A 13 9.68 8.99 -5.10
C THR A 13 8.63 8.05 -5.70
N VAL A 14 8.34 6.95 -5.01
CA VAL A 14 7.28 6.01 -5.40
C VAL A 14 5.96 6.50 -4.81
N GLU A 15 4.99 6.84 -5.65
CA GLU A 15 3.63 7.14 -5.24
C GLU A 15 2.76 5.89 -5.37
N ILE A 16 2.13 5.46 -4.27
CA ILE A 16 1.16 4.38 -4.24
C ILE A 16 -0.16 4.87 -3.67
N SER A 17 -1.27 4.28 -4.12
CA SER A 17 -2.54 4.38 -3.43
C SER A 17 -2.78 3.12 -2.63
N LEU A 18 -3.16 3.24 -1.37
CA LEU A 18 -3.36 2.11 -0.48
C LEU A 18 -4.72 2.22 0.19
N ALA A 19 -5.42 1.11 0.34
CA ALA A 19 -6.70 1.07 1.07
C ALA A 19 -6.92 -0.29 1.72
N CYS A 20 -7.69 -0.31 2.80
CA CYS A 20 -8.19 -1.55 3.38
C CYS A 20 -9.52 -1.90 2.71
N GLN A 21 -9.63 -3.11 2.17
CA GLN A 21 -10.85 -3.59 1.52
C GLN A 21 -11.23 -4.98 1.99
N HIS A 22 -12.50 -5.34 1.82
CA HIS A 22 -12.90 -6.74 1.93
C HIS A 22 -12.42 -7.52 0.70
N THR A 23 -11.78 -8.66 0.95
CA THR A 23 -11.41 -9.64 -0.07
C THR A 23 -12.08 -10.98 0.26
N GLU A 24 -12.06 -11.93 -0.68
CA GLU A 24 -12.61 -13.27 -0.47
C GLU A 24 -11.98 -14.00 0.72
N ASP A 25 -10.71 -13.71 1.01
CA ASP A 25 -9.93 -14.30 2.11
C ASP A 25 -10.08 -13.53 3.44
N GLY A 26 -10.83 -12.43 3.44
CA GLY A 26 -10.97 -11.51 4.58
C GLY A 26 -10.48 -10.08 4.29
N PRO A 27 -10.49 -9.19 5.29
CA PRO A 27 -9.98 -7.83 5.12
C PRO A 27 -8.48 -7.84 4.78
N ALA A 28 -8.08 -6.98 3.85
CA ALA A 28 -6.69 -6.84 3.44
C ALA A 28 -6.35 -5.40 3.08
N TRP A 29 -5.10 -5.03 3.34
CA TRP A 29 -4.49 -3.83 2.81
C TRP A 29 -4.04 -4.09 1.38
N VAL A 30 -4.45 -3.24 0.45
CA VAL A 30 -4.19 -3.40 -0.98
C VAL A 30 -3.53 -2.15 -1.54
N ILE A 31 -2.45 -2.36 -2.27
CA ILE A 31 -1.75 -1.34 -3.05
C ILE A 31 -2.32 -1.29 -4.46
N TRP A 32 -2.64 -0.07 -4.87
CA TRP A 32 -3.08 0.31 -6.19
C TRP A 32 -2.02 1.22 -6.79
N GLU A 33 -1.50 0.83 -7.95
CA GLU A 33 -0.74 1.75 -8.79
C GLU A 33 -1.69 2.80 -9.36
N GLN A 34 -1.21 4.04 -9.55
CA GLN A 34 -2.02 5.21 -9.93
C GLN A 34 -2.92 4.98 -11.17
N ASP A 35 -2.50 4.10 -12.08
CA ASP A 35 -3.21 3.74 -13.31
C ASP A 35 -3.32 2.21 -13.52
N GLY A 36 -3.09 1.43 -12.46
CA GLY A 36 -2.93 -0.03 -12.55
C GLY A 36 -4.04 -0.83 -11.87
N PRO A 37 -4.18 -2.13 -12.20
CA PRO A 37 -4.96 -3.05 -11.38
C PRO A 37 -4.37 -3.11 -9.96
N ALA A 38 -5.17 -3.55 -8.98
CA ALA A 38 -4.67 -3.88 -7.65
C ALA A 38 -3.44 -4.79 -7.79
N GLY A 39 -2.30 -4.33 -7.29
CA GLY A 39 -1.03 -5.01 -7.46
C GLY A 39 -0.82 -5.99 -6.31
N ASP A 40 -0.44 -5.42 -5.17
CA ASP A 40 0.03 -6.19 -4.02
C ASP A 40 -0.90 -6.02 -2.82
N ARG A 41 -0.93 -7.05 -1.96
CA ARG A 41 -1.78 -7.04 -0.76
C ARG A 41 -1.13 -7.75 0.42
N VAL A 42 -1.44 -7.28 1.62
CA VAL A 42 -1.13 -7.95 2.88
C VAL A 42 -2.41 -8.11 3.69
N SER A 43 -2.57 -9.26 4.34
CA SER A 43 -3.74 -9.54 5.18
C SER A 43 -3.85 -8.52 6.32
N TRP A 44 -5.04 -7.98 6.53
CA TRP A 44 -5.32 -7.10 7.67
C TRP A 44 -5.34 -7.91 8.96
N GLN A 45 -4.89 -7.30 10.05
CA GLN A 45 -4.91 -7.89 11.39
C GLN A 45 -5.76 -7.03 12.33
N SER A 46 -6.30 -7.60 13.40
CA SER A 46 -7.12 -6.81 14.33
C SER A 46 -6.27 -5.71 15.01
N GLY A 47 -6.74 -4.46 14.92
CA GLY A 47 -6.00 -3.29 15.42
C GLY A 47 -4.86 -2.85 14.51
N ASP A 48 -4.85 -3.30 13.25
CA ASP A 48 -3.81 -2.97 12.28
C ASP A 48 -4.03 -1.57 11.70
N ASP A 49 -3.08 -0.69 11.98
CA ASP A 49 -3.02 0.64 11.40
C ASP A 49 -2.24 0.66 10.09
N LEU A 50 -2.35 1.76 9.35
CA LEU A 50 -1.65 1.97 8.08
C LEU A 50 -0.13 1.73 8.18
N ASP A 51 0.52 2.20 9.24
CA ASP A 51 1.97 2.04 9.40
C ASP A 51 2.38 0.57 9.53
N ALA A 52 1.61 -0.23 10.26
CA ALA A 52 1.85 -1.66 10.40
C ALA A 52 1.66 -2.40 9.06
N ALA A 53 0.67 -1.98 8.25
CA ALA A 53 0.53 -2.48 6.88
C ALA A 53 1.76 -2.14 6.02
N LEU A 54 2.21 -0.88 6.03
CA LEU A 54 3.37 -0.40 5.27
C LEU A 54 4.66 -1.14 5.66
N ASP A 55 4.84 -1.45 6.94
CA ASP A 55 5.99 -2.25 7.39
C ASP A 55 5.96 -3.68 6.89
N ARG A 56 4.77 -4.31 6.77
CA ARG A 56 4.65 -5.64 6.15
C ARG A 56 4.96 -5.60 4.66
N PHE A 57 4.46 -4.60 3.93
CA PHE A 57 4.81 -4.43 2.52
C PHE A 57 6.32 -4.24 2.30
N VAL A 58 6.99 -3.51 3.20
CA VAL A 58 8.46 -3.37 3.16
C VAL A 58 9.15 -4.69 3.51
N ALA A 59 8.67 -5.43 4.51
CA ALA A 59 9.22 -6.72 4.90
C ALA A 59 9.12 -7.77 3.78
N ASP A 60 8.01 -7.75 3.02
CA ASP A 60 7.77 -8.60 1.86
C ASP A 60 8.48 -8.09 0.59
N GLN A 61 9.30 -7.04 0.70
CA GLN A 61 10.04 -6.42 -0.40
C GLN A 61 9.17 -5.84 -1.53
N LEU A 62 7.91 -5.54 -1.22
CA LEU A 62 6.92 -4.96 -2.15
C LEU A 62 7.03 -3.43 -2.22
N LEU A 63 7.53 -2.80 -1.15
CA LEU A 63 7.80 -1.37 -1.09
C LEU A 63 9.25 -1.09 -0.68
N PRO A 64 9.87 -0.01 -1.18
CA PRO A 64 11.19 0.39 -0.74
C PRO A 64 11.17 0.90 0.71
N THR A 65 12.29 0.74 1.41
CA THR A 65 12.52 1.44 2.67
C THR A 65 12.83 2.91 2.38
N GLY A 66 12.34 3.83 3.20
CA GLY A 66 12.51 5.24 2.91
C GLY A 66 11.74 6.20 3.80
N ARG A 67 11.81 7.49 3.45
CA ARG A 67 10.94 8.50 4.03
C ARG A 67 9.56 8.37 3.41
N ARG A 68 8.53 8.25 4.23
CA ARG A 68 7.13 8.14 3.81
C ARG A 68 6.43 9.49 4.01
N SER A 69 5.65 9.92 3.03
CA SER A 69 4.72 11.04 3.12
C SER A 69 3.32 10.52 2.81
N ILE A 70 2.39 10.69 3.74
CA ILE A 70 1.08 10.05 3.69
C ILE A 70 0.00 11.12 3.61
N THR A 71 -0.85 11.03 2.60
CA THR A 71 -2.04 11.84 2.45
C THR A 71 -3.25 10.92 2.52
N ARG A 72 -4.23 11.22 3.37
CA ARG A 72 -5.49 10.46 3.42
C ARG A 72 -6.58 11.20 2.67
N VAL A 73 -7.41 10.44 1.97
CA VAL A 73 -8.62 10.90 1.28
C VAL A 73 -9.77 10.03 1.78
N GLU A 74 -10.78 10.67 2.35
CA GLU A 74 -12.02 9.97 2.70
C GLU A 74 -12.75 9.56 1.42
N SER A 75 -13.26 8.33 1.42
CA SER A 75 -13.85 7.75 0.24
C SER A 75 -15.03 6.86 0.63
N ASP A 76 -16.15 7.03 -0.04
CA ASP A 76 -17.39 6.28 0.21
C ASP A 76 -17.50 5.04 -0.71
N GLU A 77 -16.36 4.53 -1.18
CA GLU A 77 -16.37 3.39 -2.09
C GLU A 77 -16.86 2.12 -1.37
N PRO A 78 -17.82 1.37 -1.94
CA PRO A 78 -18.49 0.27 -1.25
C PRO A 78 -17.59 -0.95 -0.99
N TRP A 79 -16.43 -1.00 -1.64
CA TRP A 79 -15.44 -2.05 -1.46
C TRP A 79 -14.47 -1.77 -0.31
N LEU A 80 -14.48 -0.56 0.27
CA LEU A 80 -13.64 -0.21 1.42
C LEU A 80 -14.14 -0.90 2.69
N HIS A 81 -13.19 -1.22 3.58
CA HIS A 81 -13.53 -1.76 4.88
C HIS A 81 -14.25 -0.69 5.73
N PRO A 82 -15.35 -1.01 6.42
CA PRO A 82 -16.13 -0.03 7.18
C PRO A 82 -15.33 0.64 8.32
N ASP A 83 -14.39 -0.09 8.93
CA ASP A 83 -13.50 0.48 9.97
C ASP A 83 -12.36 1.34 9.37
N HIS A 84 -12.16 1.30 8.06
CA HIS A 84 -11.10 2.00 7.35
C HIS A 84 -11.64 2.63 6.03
N PRO A 85 -12.55 3.62 6.10
CA PRO A 85 -13.22 4.23 4.94
C PRO A 85 -12.34 5.27 4.22
N TYR A 86 -11.03 5.05 4.21
CA TYR A 86 -10.07 5.98 3.64
C TYR A 86 -9.25 5.32 2.54
N ARG A 87 -8.86 6.11 1.56
CA ARG A 87 -7.77 5.79 0.63
C ARG A 87 -6.58 6.65 1.03
N TRP A 88 -5.41 6.05 1.08
CA TRP A 88 -4.16 6.72 1.43
C TRP A 88 -3.27 6.80 0.21
N THR A 89 -2.85 8.01 -0.15
CA THR A 89 -1.74 8.21 -1.08
C THR A 89 -0.45 8.23 -0.28
N VAL A 90 0.42 7.27 -0.52
CA VAL A 90 1.71 7.14 0.17
C VAL A 90 2.82 7.40 -0.83
N ASN A 91 3.63 8.41 -0.54
CA ASN A 91 4.80 8.79 -1.30
C ASN A 91 6.05 8.32 -0.53
N ILE A 92 6.83 7.42 -1.12
CA ILE A 92 8.02 6.84 -0.50
C ILE A 92 9.27 7.32 -1.25
N THR A 93 10.10 8.11 -0.59
CA THR A 93 11.43 8.49 -1.10
C THR A 93 12.44 7.46 -0.60
N PRO A 94 13.00 6.61 -1.49
CA PRO A 94 13.92 5.56 -1.08
C PRO A 94 15.17 6.13 -0.39
N LYS A 95 15.68 5.46 0.65
CA LYS A 95 17.02 5.75 1.18
C LYS A 95 18.05 5.08 0.26
N HIS A 96 18.90 5.88 -0.37
CA HIS A 96 20.11 5.37 -1.00
C HIS A 96 21.17 5.21 0.09
N ASP A 97 21.54 3.95 0.38
CA ASP A 97 22.76 3.61 1.10
C ASP A 97 23.85 3.23 0.08
#